data_AF-A0A7C1K775-F1
#
_entry.id   AF-A0A7C1K775-F1
#
_cell.length_a   1.000
_cell.length_b   1.000
_cell.length_c   1.000
_cell.angle_alpha   90.00
_cell.angle_beta   90.00
_cell.angle_gamma   90.00
#
_symmetry.space_group_name_H-M   'P 1'
#
loop_
_entity.id
_entity.type
_entity.pdbx_description
1 polymer ?
#
loop_
_entity_poly.entity_id
_entity_poly.type
_entity_poly.pdbx_seq_one_letter_code
_entity_poly.pdbx_strand_id
1 'polypeptide(L)'
;MRLTDRDILYDCLVDCKYASSTYHHAVLEAANEPVRNLLRRHHDDELTASKMIFDTLHQRGWYPVEAASPARQQMTEPGPGWDPGFTPRPPEFRSEQPRW
;
A
#
# COMPACT_ATOMS: atom_id res chain seq x y z
N MET A 1 27.28 21.39 -0.40
CA MET A 1 26.39 20.50 0.38
C MET A 1 27.04 19.13 0.46
N ARG A 2 27.09 18.50 1.64
CA ARG A 2 27.52 17.10 1.79
C ARG A 2 26.32 16.32 2.29
N LEU A 3 25.80 15.42 1.45
CA LEU A 3 24.69 14.55 1.82
C LEU A 3 25.21 13.52 2.84
N THR A 4 24.42 13.28 3.88
CA THR A 4 24.70 12.19 4.82
C THR A 4 24.17 10.87 4.28
N ASP A 5 24.69 9.75 4.77
CA ASP A 5 24.14 8.42 4.45
C ASP A 5 22.64 8.33 4.72
N ARG A 6 22.17 9.01 5.77
CA ARG A 6 20.75 9.09 6.10
C ARG A 6 19.99 9.79 4.98
N ASP A 7 20.46 10.96 4.53
CA ASP A 7 19.79 11.73 3.47
C ASP A 7 19.72 10.92 2.17
N ILE A 8 20.83 10.27 1.80
CA ILE A 8 20.91 9.42 0.59
C ILE A 8 19.92 8.26 0.68
N LEU A 9 19.90 7.52 1.80
CA LEU A 9 18.98 6.38 1.96
C LEU A 9 17.52 6.81 2.00
N TYR A 10 17.21 7.98 2.58
CA TYR A 10 15.86 8.53 2.56
C TYR A 10 15.41 8.89 1.15
N ASP A 11 16.29 9.53 0.38
CA ASP A 11 16.04 9.87 -1.03
C ASP A 11 15.78 8.60 -1.86
N CYS A 12 16.67 7.60 -1.75
CA CYS A 12 16.47 6.31 -2.42
C CYS A 12 15.17 5.60 -1.99
N LEU A 13 14.78 5.69 -0.71
CA LEU A 13 13.52 5.10 -0.25
C LEU A 13 12.30 5.78 -0.89
N VAL A 14 12.34 7.11 -1.05
CA VAL A 14 11.28 7.88 -1.70
C VAL A 14 11.19 7.50 -3.17
N ASP A 15 12.33 7.41 -3.86
CA ASP A 15 12.41 7.04 -5.26
C ASP A 15 11.86 5.63 -5.51
N CYS A 16 12.26 4.62 -4.72
CA CYS A 16 11.72 3.26 -4.87
C CYS A 16 10.20 3.22 -4.66
N LYS A 17 9.66 3.97 -3.68
CA LYS A 17 8.20 4.05 -3.46
C LYS A 17 7.49 4.69 -4.65
N TYR A 18 8.06 5.76 -5.20
CA TYR A 18 7.52 6.44 -6.36
C TYR A 18 7.56 5.54 -7.61
N ALA A 19 8.71 4.91 -7.87
CA ALA A 19 8.90 3.99 -8.98
C ALA A 19 7.97 2.77 -8.88
N SER A 20 7.85 2.16 -7.70
CA SER A 20 6.93 1.03 -7.47
C SER A 20 5.48 1.40 -7.79
N SER A 21 5.02 2.59 -7.37
CA SER A 21 3.66 3.08 -7.66
C SER A 21 3.47 3.31 -9.17
N THR A 22 4.48 3.87 -9.84
CA THR A 22 4.49 4.07 -11.29
C THR A 22 4.39 2.74 -12.04
N TYR A 23 5.21 1.74 -11.66
CA TYR A 23 5.15 0.42 -12.26
C TYR A 23 3.83 -0.30 -11.99
N HIS A 24 3.22 -0.09 -10.82
CA HIS A 24 1.89 -0.64 -10.53
C HIS A 24 0.86 -0.17 -11.57
N HIS A 25 0.78 1.14 -11.82
CA HIS A 25 -0.11 1.69 -12.85
C HIS A 25 0.25 1.17 -14.24
N ALA A 26 1.54 1.16 -14.59
CA ALA A 26 2.00 0.68 -15.89
C ALA A 26 1.65 -0.79 -16.15
N VAL A 27 1.76 -1.65 -15.13
CA VAL A 27 1.36 -3.07 -15.22
C VAL A 27 -0.14 -3.19 -15.47
N LEU A 28 -0.98 -2.40 -14.79
CA LEU A 28 -2.43 -2.44 -14.98
C LEU A 28 -2.83 -2.03 -16.41
N GLU A 29 -2.18 -0.99 -16.94
CA GLU A 29 -2.50 -0.39 -18.25
C GLU A 29 -1.81 -1.07 -19.44
N ALA A 30 -0.84 -1.96 -19.21
CA ALA A 30 -0.14 -2.65 -20.28
C ALA A 30 -1.06 -3.60 -21.07
N ALA A 31 -1.25 -3.31 -22.36
CA ALA A 31 -2.01 -4.13 -23.31
C ALA A 31 -1.21 -5.32 -23.88
N ASN A 32 0.12 -5.24 -23.85
CA ASN A 32 1.01 -6.28 -24.36
C ASN A 32 1.56 -7.13 -23.20
N GLU A 33 1.35 -8.45 -23.26
CA GLU A 33 1.70 -9.37 -22.18
C GLU A 33 3.22 -9.46 -21.92
N PRO A 34 4.11 -9.55 -22.93
CA PRO A 34 5.55 -9.40 -22.70
C PRO A 34 5.95 -8.11 -21.97
N VAL A 35 5.38 -6.96 -22.35
CA VAL A 35 5.67 -5.67 -21.70
C VAL A 35 5.14 -5.65 -20.27
N ARG A 36 3.90 -6.13 -20.04
CA ARG A 36 3.31 -6.28 -18.71
C ARG A 36 4.22 -7.10 -17.79
N ASN A 37 4.76 -8.21 -18.29
CA ASN A 37 5.65 -9.07 -17.53
C ASN A 37 7.00 -8.40 -17.20
N LEU A 38 7.56 -7.61 -18.11
CA LEU A 38 8.76 -6.83 -17.84
C LEU A 38 8.52 -5.78 -16.76
N LEU A 39 7.42 -5.02 -16.86
CA LEU A 39 7.05 -4.00 -15.88
C LEU A 39 6.81 -4.62 -14.49
N ARG A 40 6.20 -5.80 -14.43
CA ARG A 40 6.00 -6.53 -13.18
C ARG A 40 7.32 -6.94 -12.52
N ARG A 41 8.31 -7.40 -13.29
CA ARG A 41 9.64 -7.72 -12.74
C ARG A 41 10.30 -6.48 -12.13
N HIS A 42 10.27 -5.35 -12.85
CA HIS A 42 10.81 -4.10 -12.31
C HIS A 42 10.03 -3.61 -11.08
N HIS A 43 8.70 -3.79 -11.05
CA HIS A 43 7.91 -3.52 -9.86
C HIS A 43 8.40 -4.33 -8.65
N ASP A 44 8.61 -5.63 -8.82
CA ASP A 44 9.08 -6.53 -7.76
C ASP A 44 10.50 -6.16 -7.29
N ASP A 45 11.37 -5.72 -8.20
CA ASP A 45 12.70 -5.21 -7.88
C ASP A 45 12.62 -3.96 -6.99
N GLU A 46 11.76 -2.99 -7.33
CA GLU A 46 11.57 -1.77 -6.53
C GLU A 46 10.99 -2.04 -5.15
N LEU A 47 10.04 -2.98 -5.04
CA LEU A 47 9.49 -3.41 -3.76
C LEU A 47 10.58 -4.03 -2.87
N THR A 48 11.43 -4.86 -3.46
CA THR A 48 12.56 -5.50 -2.77
C THR A 48 13.58 -4.47 -2.30
N ALA A 49 13.97 -3.54 -3.18
CA ALA A 49 14.91 -2.46 -2.85
C ALA A 49 14.35 -1.56 -1.74
N SER A 50 13.09 -1.13 -1.85
CA SER A 50 12.41 -0.34 -0.82
C SER A 50 12.45 -1.03 0.55
N LYS A 51 12.21 -2.35 0.60
CA LYS A 51 12.25 -3.11 1.86
C LYS A 51 13.65 -3.12 2.47
N MET A 52 14.68 -3.38 1.65
CA MET A 52 16.07 -3.40 2.12
C MET A 52 16.50 -2.03 2.67
N ILE A 53 16.15 -0.95 1.98
CA ILE A 53 16.47 0.42 2.40
C ILE A 53 15.71 0.77 3.69
N PHE A 54 14.41 0.46 3.76
CA PHE A 54 13.60 0.65 4.95
C PHE A 54 14.19 -0.06 6.16
N ASP A 55 14.55 -1.34 6.02
CA ASP A 55 15.16 -2.11 7.11
C ASP A 55 16.48 -1.51 7.55
N THR A 56 17.31 -1.07 6.60
CA THR A 56 18.59 -0.41 6.90
C THR A 56 18.39 0.88 7.68
N LEU A 57 17.44 1.72 7.25
CA LEU A 57 17.09 2.96 7.94
C LEU A 57 16.54 2.68 9.35
N HIS A 58 15.70 1.65 9.49
CA HIS A 58 15.11 1.28 10.76
C HIS A 58 16.16 0.73 11.74
N GLN A 59 17.03 -0.18 11.30
CA GLN A 59 18.12 -0.75 12.10
C GLN A 59 19.11 0.30 12.60
N ARG A 60 19.34 1.36 11.81
CA ARG A 60 20.18 2.50 12.20
C ARG A 60 19.46 3.52 13.08
N GLY A 61 18.19 3.29 13.41
CA GLY A 61 17.36 4.20 14.21
C GLY A 61 16.97 5.50 13.46
N TRP A 62 17.15 5.53 12.14
CA TRP A 62 16.85 6.72 11.33
C TRP A 62 15.40 6.79 10.89
N TYR A 63 14.71 5.64 10.84
CA TYR A 63 13.28 5.54 10.54
C TYR A 63 12.52 4.92 11.72
N PRO A 64 11.86 5.73 12.57
CA PRO A 64 11.07 5.22 13.68
C PRO A 64 9.81 4.53 13.16
N VAL A 65 9.52 3.35 13.70
CA VAL A 65 8.28 2.61 13.43
C VAL A 65 7.53 2.54 14.74
N GLU A 66 6.34 3.13 14.78
CA GLU A 66 5.46 2.96 15.93
C GLU A 66 4.97 1.51 15.95
N ALA A 67 5.26 0.80 17.04
CA ALA A 67 4.64 -0.50 17.26
C ALA A 67 3.13 -0.32 17.31
N ALA A 68 2.37 -1.19 16.63
CA ALA A 68 0.93 -1.23 16.78
C ALA A 68 0.63 -1.51 18.27
N SER A 69 0.12 -0.51 18.98
CA SER A 69 -0.19 -0.66 20.40
C SER A 69 -1.33 -1.68 20.58
N PRO A 70 -1.31 -2.52 21.62
CA PRO A 70 -2.38 -3.48 21.88
C PRO A 70 -3.75 -2.80 22.07
N ALA A 71 -3.78 -1.55 22.57
CA ALA A 71 -5.00 -0.73 22.60
C ALA A 71 -5.56 -0.39 21.20
N ARG A 72 -4.69 -0.29 20.18
CA ARG A 72 -5.10 -0.08 18.78
C ARG A 72 -5.46 -1.40 18.08
N GLN A 73 -4.89 -2.51 18.54
CA GLN A 73 -5.30 -3.86 18.11
C GLN A 73 -6.66 -4.26 18.71
N GLN A 74 -6.99 -3.82 19.93
CA GLN A 74 -8.32 -4.00 20.54
C GLN A 74 -9.40 -3.09 19.94
N MET A 75 -9.03 -2.12 19.09
CA MET A 75 -9.99 -1.29 18.36
C MET A 75 -10.65 -2.03 17.16
N THR A 76 -10.39 -3.33 17.01
CA THR A 76 -11.24 -4.26 16.25
C THR A 76 -12.37 -4.87 17.08
N GLU A 77 -12.48 -4.53 18.37
CA GLU A 77 -13.72 -4.79 19.10
C GLU A 77 -14.82 -3.94 18.48
N PRO A 78 -15.88 -4.57 18.00
CA PRO A 78 -16.86 -3.84 17.24
C PRO A 78 -17.63 -2.92 18.21
N GLY A 79 -17.77 -1.65 17.81
CA GLY A 79 -18.30 -0.61 18.67
C GLY A 79 -19.68 -0.95 19.25
N PRO A 80 -20.11 -0.24 20.31
CA PRO A 80 -21.41 -0.48 20.94
C PRO A 80 -22.53 -0.47 19.88
N GLY A 81 -23.15 -1.62 19.64
CA GLY A 81 -24.20 -1.81 18.62
C GLY A 81 -23.91 -2.83 17.52
N TRP A 82 -22.73 -3.48 17.52
CA TRP A 82 -22.49 -4.61 16.62
C TRP A 82 -23.20 -5.88 17.09
N ASP A 83 -24.05 -6.40 16.21
CA ASP A 83 -24.70 -7.69 16.38
C ASP A 83 -24.03 -8.69 15.40
N PRO A 84 -23.46 -9.81 15.90
CA PRO A 84 -22.91 -10.87 15.04
C PRO A 84 -23.93 -11.45 14.05
N GLY A 85 -25.23 -11.24 14.26
CA GLY A 85 -26.33 -11.62 13.37
C GLY A 85 -26.77 -10.55 12.37
N PHE A 86 -26.11 -9.38 12.32
CA PHE A 86 -26.46 -8.33 11.37
C PHE A 86 -26.11 -8.76 9.95
N THR A 87 -27.11 -9.26 9.23
CA THR A 87 -27.12 -9.24 7.76
C THR A 87 -27.78 -7.92 7.36
N PRO A 88 -27.04 -6.90 6.89
CA PRO A 88 -27.70 -5.75 6.29
C PRO A 88 -28.58 -6.30 5.17
N ARG A 89 -29.89 -6.10 5.25
CA ARG A 89 -30.72 -6.28 4.06
C ARG A 89 -30.07 -5.41 3.00
N PRO A 90 -29.68 -5.98 1.85
CA PRO A 90 -29.18 -5.17 0.75
C PRO A 90 -30.21 -4.05 0.54
N PRO A 91 -29.79 -2.78 0.41
CA PRO A 91 -30.73 -1.74 0.06
C PRO A 91 -31.51 -2.24 -1.15
N GLU A 92 -32.84 -2.31 -1.03
CA GLU A 92 -33.68 -2.72 -2.13
C GLU A 92 -33.34 -1.80 -3.30
N PHE A 93 -32.71 -2.36 -4.33
CA PHE A 93 -32.48 -1.65 -5.57
C PHE A 93 -33.88 -1.45 -6.15
N ARG A 94 -34.50 -0.31 -5.83
CA ARG A 94 -35.76 0.09 -6.44
C ARG A 94 -35.43 0.25 -7.91
N SER A 95 -35.74 -0.78 -8.69
CA SER A 95 -35.75 -0.68 -10.14
C SER A 95 -36.84 0.33 -10.47
N GLU A 96 -36.45 1.60 -10.53
CA GLU A 96 -37.24 2.59 -11.23
C GLU A 96 -37.28 2.11 -12.66
N GLN A 97 -38.35 1.40 -13.01
CA GLN A 97 -38.63 1.01 -14.38
C GLN A 97 -38.71 2.32 -15.18
N PRO A 98 -37.87 2.51 -16.21
CA PRO A 98 -37.98 3.68 -17.05
C PRO A 98 -39.36 3.64 -17.72
N ARG A 99 -40.21 4.63 -17.42
CA ARG A 99 -41.47 4.83 -18.12
C ARG A 99 -41.17 5.48 -19.47
N TRP A 100 -40.85 4.69 -20.48
CA TRP A 100 -41.06 5.02 -21.90
C TRP A 100 -41.30 3.74 -22.70
#